data_AF-A0A0B1SRV1-F1
#
_entry.id   AF-A0A0B1SRV1-F1
#
_cell.length_a   1.000
_cell.length_b   1.000
_cell.length_c   1.000
_cell.angle_alpha   90.00
_cell.angle_beta   90.00
_cell.angle_gamma   90.00
#
_symmetry.space_group_name_H-M   'P 1'
#
loop_
_entity.id
_entity.type
_entity.pdbx_description
1 polymer ?
#
loop_
_entity_poly.entity_id
_entity_poly.type
_entity_poly.pdbx_seq_one_letter_code
_entity_poly.pdbx_strand_id
1 'polypeptide(L)'
;MARTKQTARKSTGGKAPRKQLATKAARKSAPATGGVKKPHRYRPGTVALREIRRYQKSTELLIRKLPFQRLPSELDTFVEDKNSRSLAKQKGVFHMSRDARFRRFW
;
A
#
# COMPACT_ATOMS: atom_id res chain seq x y z
N MET A 1 17.47 1.08 -62.16
CA MET A 1 17.11 2.24 -61.33
C MET A 1 15.59 2.40 -61.34
N ALA A 2 14.92 2.28 -60.20
CA ALA A 2 13.47 2.44 -60.10
C ALA A 2 13.14 3.72 -59.33
N ARG A 3 12.44 4.66 -59.99
CA ARG A 3 12.06 5.96 -59.45
C ARG A 3 10.84 5.80 -58.52
N THR A 4 11.03 5.90 -57.21
CA THR A 4 9.92 5.99 -56.25
C THR A 4 9.36 7.41 -56.28
N LYS A 5 8.13 7.57 -56.77
CA LYS A 5 7.40 8.84 -56.74
C LYS A 5 7.04 9.16 -55.28
N GLN A 6 7.51 10.29 -54.75
CA GLN A 6 7.02 10.86 -53.50
C GLN A 6 5.59 11.38 -53.73
N THR A 7 4.60 10.71 -53.14
CA THR A 7 3.24 11.25 -53.09
C THR A 7 3.09 12.15 -51.86
N ALA A 8 2.58 13.36 -52.05
CA ALA A 8 2.30 14.27 -50.94
C ALA A 8 1.32 13.61 -49.95
N ARG A 9 1.72 13.53 -48.67
CA ARG A 9 0.79 13.20 -47.59
C ARG A 9 -0.07 14.42 -47.32
N LYS A 10 -1.40 14.26 -47.35
CA LYS A 10 -2.34 15.28 -46.86
C LYS A 10 -2.10 15.48 -45.35
N SER A 11 -1.66 16.67 -44.95
CA SER A 11 -1.62 17.09 -43.55
C SER A 11 -3.00 17.62 -43.16
N THR A 12 -3.90 16.76 -42.74
CA THR A 12 -5.13 17.22 -42.09
C THR A 12 -4.86 17.51 -40.62
N GLY A 13 -5.12 18.76 -40.20
CA GLY A 13 -5.72 18.99 -38.89
C GLY A 13 -4.94 19.88 -37.91
N GLY A 14 -4.42 21.02 -38.34
CA GLY A 14 -4.14 22.12 -37.41
C GLY A 14 -5.44 22.84 -37.07
N LYS A 15 -6.00 22.61 -35.87
CA LYS A 15 -7.19 23.33 -35.40
C LYS A 15 -6.78 24.79 -35.16
N ALA A 16 -7.33 25.73 -35.92
CA ALA A 16 -7.03 27.16 -35.79
C ALA A 16 -7.29 27.66 -34.35
N PRO A 17 -6.52 28.66 -33.85
CA PRO A 17 -6.71 29.19 -32.50
C PRO A 17 -8.08 29.86 -32.40
N ARG A 18 -9.02 29.16 -31.75
CA ARG A 18 -10.40 29.64 -31.60
C ARG A 18 -10.48 30.53 -30.36
N LYS A 19 -10.92 31.78 -30.56
CA LYS A 19 -11.25 32.77 -29.52
C LYS A 19 -12.05 32.10 -28.38
N GLN A 20 -11.63 32.29 -27.12
CA GLN A 20 -12.26 31.65 -25.96
C GLN A 20 -13.67 32.21 -25.74
N LEU A 21 -14.67 31.44 -26.16
CA LEU A 21 -16.02 31.52 -25.61
C LEU A 21 -16.19 30.26 -24.76
N ALA A 22 -16.60 30.44 -23.50
CA ALA A 22 -16.81 29.37 -22.54
C ALA A 22 -17.84 28.37 -23.10
N THR A 23 -17.33 27.27 -23.64
CA THR A 23 -18.16 26.18 -24.14
C THR A 23 -18.24 25.14 -23.03
N LYS A 24 -19.42 25.05 -22.42
CA LYS A 24 -19.81 23.97 -21.52
C LYS A 24 -19.46 22.65 -22.21
N ALA A 25 -18.50 21.91 -21.64
CA ALA A 25 -17.99 20.69 -22.25
C ALA A 25 -19.09 19.64 -22.27
N ALA A 26 -19.76 19.49 -23.41
CA ALA A 26 -20.55 18.31 -23.72
C ALA A 26 -19.58 17.12 -23.73
N ARG A 27 -19.58 16.33 -22.64
CA ARG A 27 -18.87 15.06 -22.59
C ARG A 27 -19.37 14.23 -23.77
N LYS A 28 -18.44 13.69 -24.57
CA LYS A 28 -18.77 12.79 -25.69
C LYS A 28 -19.59 11.61 -25.16
N SER A 29 -20.91 11.67 -25.31
CA SER A 29 -21.79 10.52 -25.17
C SER A 29 -21.77 9.75 -26.48
N ALA A 30 -21.36 8.48 -26.37
CA ALA A 30 -21.36 7.42 -27.38
C ALA A 30 -20.59 7.69 -28.71
N PRO A 31 -19.81 6.71 -29.20
CA PRO A 31 -19.34 6.75 -30.59
C PRO A 31 -20.54 6.59 -31.53
N ALA A 32 -20.79 7.60 -32.36
CA ALA A 32 -21.69 7.46 -33.51
C ALA A 32 -21.06 6.44 -34.48
N THR A 33 -21.79 5.34 -34.70
CA THR A 33 -21.52 4.32 -35.74
C THR A 33 -20.10 3.77 -35.78
N GLY A 34 -19.82 2.81 -34.89
CA GLY A 34 -18.65 1.94 -34.90
C GLY A 34 -18.61 1.18 -33.59
N GLY A 35 -18.73 -0.15 -33.65
CA GLY A 35 -18.86 -1.00 -32.46
C GLY A 35 -17.84 -0.64 -31.36
N VAL A 36 -18.31 -0.59 -30.11
CA VAL A 36 -17.49 -0.23 -28.95
C VAL A 36 -16.26 -1.15 -28.92
N LYS A 37 -15.06 -0.56 -29.04
CA LYS A 37 -13.80 -1.30 -28.93
C LYS A 37 -13.82 -2.06 -27.60
N LYS A 38 -13.60 -3.38 -27.65
CA LYS A 38 -13.53 -4.22 -26.45
C LYS A 38 -12.56 -3.58 -25.44
N PRO A 39 -12.90 -3.55 -24.13
CA PRO A 39 -11.99 -3.07 -23.11
C PRO A 39 -10.65 -3.78 -23.20
N HIS A 40 -9.57 -3.02 -23.18
CA HIS A 40 -8.23 -3.58 -23.24
C HIS A 40 -7.94 -4.35 -21.94
N ARG A 41 -7.67 -5.66 -22.08
CA ARG A 41 -7.23 -6.52 -20.98
C ARG A 41 -5.76 -6.85 -21.15
N TYR A 42 -4.95 -6.58 -20.13
CA TYR A 42 -3.54 -6.95 -20.12
C TYR A 42 -3.37 -8.47 -20.08
N ARG A 43 -2.26 -8.96 -20.64
CA ARG A 43 -1.87 -10.36 -20.53
C ARG A 43 -1.54 -10.69 -19.06
N PRO A 44 -1.76 -11.94 -18.62
CA PRO A 44 -1.29 -12.37 -17.30
C PRO A 44 0.22 -12.08 -17.18
N GLY A 45 0.66 -11.66 -16.00
CA GLY A 45 2.04 -11.26 -15.74
C GLY A 45 2.38 -9.80 -16.08
N THR A 46 1.67 -9.14 -17.02
CA THR A 46 1.98 -7.72 -17.36
C THR A 46 1.73 -6.77 -16.19
N VAL A 47 0.62 -6.96 -15.48
CA VAL A 47 0.28 -6.13 -14.30
C VAL A 47 1.21 -6.45 -13.13
N ALA A 48 1.51 -7.74 -12.91
CA ALA A 48 2.44 -8.19 -11.86
C ALA A 48 3.85 -7.59 -12.04
N LEU A 49 4.42 -7.65 -13.25
CA LEU A 49 5.73 -7.05 -13.51
C LEU A 49 5.76 -5.54 -13.30
N ARG A 50 4.64 -4.84 -13.59
CA ARG A 50 4.52 -3.41 -13.32
C ARG A 50 4.47 -3.12 -11.82
N GLU A 51 3.76 -3.93 -11.05
CA GLU A 51 3.69 -3.82 -9.59
C GLU A 51 5.03 -4.12 -8.93
N ILE A 52 5.74 -5.18 -9.34
CA ILE A 52 7.10 -5.50 -8.85
C ILE A 52 8.04 -4.31 -9.06
N ARG A 53 8.07 -3.75 -10.28
CA ARG A 53 8.90 -2.58 -10.58
C ARG A 53 8.51 -1.34 -9.77
N ARG A 54 7.21 -1.14 -9.50
CA ARG A 54 6.74 -0.03 -8.66
C ARG A 54 7.25 -0.18 -7.23
N TYR A 55 7.01 -1.33 -6.60
CA TYR A 55 7.36 -1.58 -5.19
C TYR A 55 8.86 -1.74 -4.93
N GLN A 56 9.64 -2.07 -5.95
CA GLN A 56 11.11 -2.04 -5.84
C GLN A 56 11.68 -0.63 -6.02
N LYS A 57 10.92 0.30 -6.61
CA LYS A 57 11.33 1.70 -6.80
C LYS A 57 10.94 2.59 -5.62
N SER A 58 9.79 2.33 -5.00
CA SER A 58 9.32 3.05 -3.81
C SER A 58 9.47 2.19 -2.55
N THR A 59 9.41 2.81 -1.38
CA THR A 59 9.43 2.13 -0.07
C THR A 59 8.12 2.34 0.70
N GLU A 60 7.02 2.54 -0.03
CA GLU A 60 5.70 2.68 0.58
C GLU A 60 5.26 1.37 1.25
N LEU A 61 4.58 1.48 2.40
CA LEU A 61 4.11 0.30 3.12
C LEU A 61 3.06 -0.43 2.28
N LEU A 62 3.30 -1.72 2.05
CA LEU A 62 2.38 -2.59 1.30
C LEU A 62 1.06 -2.83 2.05
N ILE A 63 1.08 -2.63 3.38
CA ILE A 63 -0.08 -2.77 4.24
C ILE A 63 -0.37 -1.45 4.94
N ARG A 64 -1.65 -1.13 5.13
CA ARG A 64 -2.08 0.12 5.79
C ARG A 64 -1.51 0.21 7.21
N LYS A 65 -1.08 1.40 7.62
CA LYS A 65 -0.49 1.63 8.95
C LYS A 65 -1.42 1.28 10.11
N LEU A 66 -2.69 1.69 10.04
CA LEU A 66 -3.64 1.62 11.15
C LEU A 66 -3.87 0.19 11.72
N PRO A 67 -4.12 -0.86 10.92
CA PRO A 67 -4.31 -2.21 11.48
C PRO A 67 -3.06 -2.78 12.17
N PHE A 68 -1.86 -2.33 11.82
CA PHE A 68 -0.59 -2.81 12.42
C PHE A 68 -0.07 -1.90 13.53
N GLN A 69 -0.78 -0.81 13.83
CA GLN A 69 -0.36 0.13 14.86
C GLN A 69 -0.50 -0.47 16.26
N ARG A 70 -1.50 -1.33 16.48
CA ARG A 70 -1.78 -1.93 17.80
C ARG A 70 -1.02 -3.24 18.07
N LEU A 71 -0.62 -3.96 17.02
CA LEU A 71 0.04 -5.25 17.14
C LEU A 71 1.38 -5.20 17.93
N PRO A 72 2.28 -4.22 17.71
CA PRO A 72 3.52 -4.14 18.50
C PRO A 72 3.24 -3.93 19.99
N SER A 73 2.28 -3.04 20.31
CA SER A 73 1.89 -2.78 21.70
C SER A 73 1.25 -4.00 22.36
N GLU A 74 0.42 -4.75 21.64
CA GLU A 74 -0.12 -6.01 22.14
C GLU A 74 1.00 -7.03 22.43
N LEU A 75 1.98 -7.18 21.54
CA LEU A 75 3.14 -8.07 21.74
C LEU A 75 4.01 -7.67 22.93
N ASP A 76 4.23 -6.37 23.15
CA ASP A 76 5.00 -5.87 24.30
C ASP A 76 4.32 -6.24 25.63
N THR A 77 2.99 -6.11 25.71
CA THR A 77 2.23 -6.52 26.91
C THR A 77 2.33 -8.02 27.20
N PHE A 78 2.40 -8.87 26.17
CA PHE A 78 2.60 -10.32 26.35
C PHE A 78 3.98 -10.65 26.93
N VAL A 79 5.02 -9.87 26.58
CA VAL A 79 6.38 -10.05 27.10
C VAL A 79 6.50 -9.55 28.55
N GLU A 80 5.88 -8.42 28.87
CA GLU A 80 5.87 -7.85 30.23
C GLU A 80 5.18 -8.77 31.24
N ASP A 81 4.04 -9.35 30.86
CA ASP A 81 3.29 -10.29 31.72
C ASP A 81 4.07 -11.58 32.00
N LYS A 82 4.82 -12.10 31.02
CA LYS A 82 5.74 -13.24 31.25
C LYS A 82 6.84 -12.89 32.24
N ASN A 83 7.39 -11.68 32.15
CA ASN A 83 8.50 -11.25 32.99
C ASN A 83 8.05 -10.97 34.43
N SER A 84 6.87 -10.35 34.60
CA SER A 84 6.26 -10.06 35.91
C SER A 84 5.84 -11.32 36.66
N ARG A 85 5.29 -12.33 35.97
CA ARG A 85 4.99 -13.65 36.56
C ARG A 85 6.24 -14.37 37.06
N SER A 86 7.39 -14.23 36.39
CA SER A 86 8.66 -14.84 36.82
C SER A 86 9.19 -14.20 38.11
N LEU A 87 9.10 -12.87 38.21
CA LEU A 87 9.48 -12.07 39.38
C LEU A 87 8.54 -12.30 40.57
N ALA A 88 7.23 -12.45 40.34
CA ALA A 88 6.28 -12.80 41.39
C ALA A 88 6.56 -14.19 41.97
N LYS A 89 6.97 -15.16 41.13
CA LYS A 89 7.38 -16.50 41.56
C LYS A 89 8.65 -16.48 42.41
N GLN A 90 9.63 -15.63 42.08
CA GLN A 90 10.84 -15.45 42.90
C GLN A 90 10.58 -14.65 44.19
N LYS A 91 9.76 -13.59 44.14
CA LYS A 91 9.42 -12.76 45.31
C LYS A 91 8.53 -13.49 46.33
N GLY A 92 7.62 -14.35 45.89
CA GLY A 92 6.83 -15.23 46.75
C GLY A 92 7.66 -16.28 47.49
N VAL A 93 8.77 -16.74 46.89
CA VAL A 93 9.75 -17.63 47.55
C VAL A 93 10.61 -16.86 48.57
N PHE A 94 10.83 -15.56 48.38
CA PHE A 94 11.64 -14.74 49.29
C PHE A 94 10.87 -14.24 50.54
N HIS A 95 9.53 -14.33 50.55
CA HIS A 95 8.68 -13.84 51.63
C HIS A 95 8.22 -14.91 52.64
N MET A 96 8.74 -16.14 52.54
CA MET A 96 8.48 -17.24 53.50
C MET A 96 9.68 -17.60 54.39
N SER A 97 10.70 -16.75 54.47
CA SER A 97 11.88 -17.01 55.32
C SER A 97 12.33 -15.79 56.13
N ARG A 98 11.39 -15.12 56.80
CA ARG A 98 11.68 -14.22 57.93
C ARG A 98 10.55 -14.29 58.94
N ASP A 99 10.41 -15.42 59.63
CA ASP A 99 9.76 -15.48 60.95
C ASP A 99 9.92 -16.88 61.54
N ALA A 100 11.12 -17.18 62.06
CA ALA A 100 11.32 -18.32 62.95
C ALA A 100 12.54 -18.14 63.87
N ARG A 101 12.93 -16.92 64.22
CA ARG A 101 14.03 -16.69 65.18
C ARG A 101 13.86 -15.35 65.91
N PHE A 102 12.72 -15.12 66.55
CA PHE A 102 12.63 -14.09 67.59
C PHE A 102 11.47 -14.38 68.55
N ARG A 103 11.55 -15.51 69.27
CA ARG A 103 10.76 -15.75 70.50
C ARG A 103 11.44 -16.84 71.32
N ARG A 104 12.54 -16.47 71.99
CA ARG A 104 12.96 -17.14 73.22
C ARG A 104 13.46 -16.06 74.18
N PHE A 105 12.47 -15.47 74.85
CA PHE A 105 12.62 -14.81 76.14
C PHE A 105 13.19 -15.85 77.13
N TRP A 106 14.03 -15.38 78.06
CA TRP A 106 14.40 -15.99 79.35
C TRP A 106 14.42 -17.52 79.48
#